data_AF-A0A387HQ73-F1
#
_entry.id   AF-A0A387HQ73-F1
#
_cell.length_a   1.000
_cell.length_b   1.000
_cell.length_c   1.000
_cell.angle_alpha   90.00
_cell.angle_beta   90.00
_cell.angle_gamma   90.00
#
_symmetry.space_group_name_H-M   'P 1'
#
loop_
_entity.id
_entity.type
_entity.pdbx_description
1 polymer ?
#
loop_
_entity_poly.entity_id
_entity_poly.type
_entity_poly.pdbx_seq_one_letter_code
_entity_poly.pdbx_strand_id
1 'polypeptide(L)' 'MHHEDRAAASQERLAPQVGDIIVREVRYGGMSTTHLDQQLRERGITTLIVSGISTIGAVLSTVIDAADRDYQL' A
#
# COMPACT_ATOMS: atom_id res chain seq x y z
N MET A 1 20.70 -8.27 6.13
CA MET A 1 19.36 -7.73 5.81
C MET A 1 18.53 -8.90 5.31
N HIS A 2 17.58 -9.39 6.12
CA HIS A 2 16.71 -10.50 5.74
C HIS A 2 15.54 -9.95 4.93
N HIS A 3 15.65 -10.01 3.60
CA HIS A 3 14.58 -9.52 2.71
C HIS A 3 13.37 -10.48 2.70
N GLU A 4 13.57 -11.73 3.15
CA GLU A 4 12.64 -12.86 3.03
C GLU A 4 12.14 -13.36 4.40
N ASP A 5 11.91 -12.46 5.35
CA ASP A 5 11.35 -12.84 6.64
C ASP A 5 9.92 -13.38 6.47
N ARG A 6 9.70 -14.66 6.79
CA ARG A 6 8.38 -15.30 6.68
C ARG A 6 7.28 -14.57 7.44
N ALA A 7 7.63 -13.88 8.54
CA ALA A 7 6.69 -13.08 9.31
C ALA A 7 6.15 -11.86 8.54
N ALA A 8 6.88 -11.39 7.52
CA ALA A 8 6.47 -10.29 6.65
C ALA A 8 5.79 -10.77 5.35
N ALA A 9 5.65 -12.08 5.15
CA ALA A 9 5.00 -12.63 3.97
C ALA A 9 3.48 -12.46 4.04
N SER A 10 2.86 -12.19 2.89
CA SER A 10 1.40 -12.15 2.76
C SER A 10 0.78 -13.51 3.13
N GLN A 11 -0.39 -13.49 3.77
CA GLN A 11 -1.15 -14.71 4.02
C GLN A 11 -1.56 -15.37 2.68
N GLU A 12 -1.56 -16.70 2.62
CA GLU A 12 -1.88 -17.44 1.39
C GLU A 12 -3.25 -17.07 0.79
N ARG A 13 -4.24 -16.82 1.64
CA ARG A 13 -5.58 -16.37 1.22
C ARG A 13 -5.60 -14.98 0.57
N LEU A 14 -4.54 -14.20 0.75
CA LEU A 14 -4.35 -12.85 0.21
C LEU A 14 -3.05 -12.80 -0.62
N ALA A 15 -2.64 -13.94 -1.19
CA ALA A 15 -1.47 -13.99 -2.04
C ALA A 15 -1.68 -13.08 -3.27
N PRO A 16 -0.73 -12.18 -3.59
CA PRO A 16 -0.83 -11.33 -4.77
C PRO A 16 -0.95 -12.16 -6.06
N GLN A 17 -1.71 -11.63 -7.01
CA GLN A 17 -1.89 -12.18 -8.34
C GLN A 17 -1.03 -11.44 -9.37
N VAL A 18 -0.95 -12.01 -10.58
CA VAL A 18 -0.23 -11.37 -11.69
C VAL A 18 -0.90 -10.03 -12.01
N GLY A 19 -0.10 -8.96 -11.99
CA GLY A 19 -0.54 -7.59 -12.27
C GLY A 19 -0.79 -6.74 -11.01
N ASP A 20 -0.82 -7.36 -9.83
CA ASP A 20 -0.90 -6.64 -8.55
C ASP A 20 0.37 -5.83 -8.30
N ILE A 21 0.18 -4.64 -7.74
CA ILE A 21 1.29 -3.79 -7.30
C ILE A 21 1.67 -4.24 -5.89
N ILE A 22 2.89 -4.75 -5.73
CA ILE A 22 3.43 -5.10 -4.42
C ILE A 22 4.41 -3.99 -4.01
N VAL A 23 4.11 -3.34 -2.89
CA VAL A 23 4.98 -2.34 -2.29
C VAL A 23 5.49 -2.82 -0.94
N ARG A 24 6.76 -2.57 -0.67
CA ARG A 24 7.36 -2.79 0.64
C ARG A 24 7.57 -1.44 1.33
N GLU A 25 6.88 -1.27 2.44
CA GLU A 25 7.09 -0.12 3.32
C GLU A 25 8.16 -0.44 4.37
N VAL A 26 9.09 0.50 4.58
CA VAL A 26 10.07 0.46 5.68
C VAL A 26 9.84 1.57 6.70
N ARG A 27 8.89 2.47 6.42
CA ARG A 27 8.38 3.56 7.26
C ARG A 27 6.89 3.76 6.93
N TYR A 28 6.12 4.35 7.85
CA TYR A 28 4.74 4.73 7.57
C TYR A 28 4.65 5.73 6.41
N GLY A 29 3.57 5.65 5.63
CA GLY A 29 3.34 6.50 4.46
C GLY A 29 3.49 5.72 3.16
N GLY A 30 2.49 4.88 2.85
CA GLY A 30 2.54 3.98 1.70
C GLY A 30 2.65 4.66 0.34
N MET A 31 2.21 5.92 0.21
CA MET A 31 2.29 6.68 -1.04
C MET A 31 3.55 7.54 -1.13
N SER A 32 3.94 8.18 -0.03
CA SER A 32 5.07 9.12 0.06
C SER A 32 6.44 8.44 0.12
N THR A 33 6.51 7.22 0.66
CA THR A 33 7.77 6.50 0.83
C THR A 33 8.02 5.44 -0.24
N THR A 34 7.08 5.28 -1.18
CA THR A 34 7.13 4.27 -2.24
C THR A 34 6.77 4.87 -3.60
N HIS A 35 6.76 4.05 -4.65
CA HIS A 35 6.30 4.45 -5.99
C HIS A 35 4.80 4.12 -6.20
N LEU A 36 4.02 3.92 -5.14
CA LEU A 36 2.62 3.51 -5.24
C LEU A 36 1.77 4.58 -5.95
N ASP A 37 1.88 5.85 -5.56
CA ASP A 37 1.11 6.95 -6.19
C ASP A 37 1.39 7.06 -7.70
N GLN A 38 2.66 7.02 -8.09
CA GLN A 38 3.04 7.08 -9.50
C GLN A 38 2.40 5.93 -10.29
N GLN A 39 2.52 4.69 -9.79
CA GLN A 39 1.97 3.51 -10.46
C GLN A 39 0.44 3.54 -10.55
N LEU A 40 -0.25 4.05 -9.53
CA LEU A 40 -1.71 4.21 -9.54
C LEU A 40 -2.15 5.24 -10.58
N ARG A 41 -1.46 6.39 -10.66
CA ARG A 41 -1.75 7.44 -11.64
C ARG A 41 -1.48 7.03 -13.08
N GLU A 42 -0.37 6.31 -13.32
CA GLU A 42 -0.07 5.74 -14.64
C GLU A 42 -1.17 4.77 -15.11
N ARG A 43 -1.90 4.14 -14.18
CA ARG A 43 -3.07 3.29 -14.46
C ARG A 43 -4.40 4.05 -14.48
N GLY A 44 -4.40 5.38 -14.28
CA GLY A 44 -5.60 6.22 -14.27
C GLY A 44 -6.52 6.00 -13.05
N ILE A 45 -5.99 5.46 -11.95
CA ILE A 45 -6.77 5.17 -10.74
C ILE A 45 -6.87 6.44 -9.90
N THR A 46 -8.09 6.79 -9.49
CA THR A 46 -8.38 7.96 -8.63
C THR A 46 -9.20 7.63 -7.38
N THR A 47 -9.70 6.39 -7.27
CA THR A 47 -10.51 5.93 -6.14
C THR A 47 -9.87 4.70 -5.53
N LEU A 48 -9.69 4.69 -4.21
CA LEU A 48 -9.00 3.64 -3.47
C LEU A 48 -9.90 3.07 -2.38
N ILE A 49 -10.05 1.75 -2.36
CA ILE A 49 -10.61 1.04 -1.20
C ILE A 49 -9.45 0.57 -0.35
N VAL A 50 -9.37 1.02 0.91
CA VAL A 50 -8.26 0.70 1.80
C VAL A 50 -8.67 -0.38 2.80
N SER A 51 -7.86 -1.44 2.91
CA SER A 51 -8.04 -2.51 3.90
C SER A 51 -6.68 -2.99 4.40
N GLY A 52 -6.62 -3.50 5.64
CA GLY A 52 -5.38 -4.00 6.22
C GLY A 52 -5.30 -3.80 7.73
N ILE A 53 -4.09 -3.96 8.27
CA ILE A 53 -3.79 -3.78 9.70
C ILE A 53 -2.43 -3.06 9.90
N SER A 54 -2.22 -2.35 11.00
CA SER A 54 -3.23 -1.96 12.00
C SER A 54 -3.97 -0.69 11.55
N THR A 55 -5.21 -0.53 12.02
CA THR A 55 -6.08 0.60 11.63
C THR A 55 -5.42 1.96 11.89
N ILE A 56 -4.82 2.16 13.07
CA ILE A 56 -4.22 3.45 13.49
C ILE A 56 -2.79 3.61 12.95
N GLY A 57 -2.11 2.51 12.63
CA GLY A 57 -0.77 2.52 12.07
C GLY A 57 -0.80 2.67 10.55
N ALA A 58 -0.48 1.57 9.86
CA ALA A 58 -0.29 1.55 8.42
C ALA A 58 -1.53 2.01 7.62
N VAL A 59 -2.73 1.61 8.06
CA VAL A 59 -3.97 1.97 7.35
C VAL A 59 -4.22 3.47 7.43
N LEU A 60 -4.30 4.04 8.64
CA LEU A 60 -4.54 5.48 8.81
C LEU A 60 -3.44 6.33 8.15
N SER A 61 -2.16 5.92 8.24
CA SER A 61 -1.08 6.66 7.57
C SER A 61 -1.27 6.68 6.04
N THR A 62 -1.73 5.58 5.46
CA THR A 62 -1.96 5.48 4.01
C THR A 62 -3.18 6.27 3.57
N VAL A 63 -4.25 6.22 4.37
CA VAL A 63 -5.49 6.99 4.13
C VAL A 63 -5.19 8.49 4.13
N ILE A 64 -4.42 9.00 5.09
CA ILE A 64 -4.06 10.43 5.15
C ILE A 64 -3.22 10.81 3.93
N ASP A 65 -2.19 10.03 3.60
CA ASP A 65 -1.29 10.30 2.46
C ASP A 65 -2.05 10.25 1.12
N ALA A 66 -3.05 9.37 0.99
CA ALA A 66 -3.92 9.29 -0.19
C ALA A 66 -4.90 10.47 -0.27
N ALA A 67 -5.50 10.87 0.85
CA ALA A 67 -6.40 12.02 0.90
C ALA A 67 -5.67 13.33 0.52
N ASP A 68 -4.45 13.51 1.02
CA ASP A 68 -3.59 14.65 0.68
C ASP A 68 -3.20 14.70 -0.82
N ARG A 69 -3.39 13.59 -1.55
CA ARG A 69 -3.10 13.43 -2.98
C ARG A 69 -4.37 13.41 -3.84
N ASP A 70 -5.51 13.80 -3.28
CA ASP A 70 -6.81 13.90 -3.95
C ASP A 70 -7.41 12.54 -4.41
N TYR A 71 -6.98 11.42 -3.82
CA TYR A 71 -7.69 10.15 -4.03
C TYR A 71 -9.06 10.19 -3.34
N GLN A 72 -10.07 9.65 -4.01
CA GLN A 72 -11.36 9.33 -3.39
C GLN A 72 -11.21 8.04 -2.58
N LEU A 73 -11.69 8.03 -1.34
CA LEU A 73 -11.51 6.94 -0.37
C LEU A 73 -12.85 6.34 0.06
#